data_AF-A0A2D2H1S1-F1
#
_entry.id   AF-A0A2D2H1S1-F1
#
_cell.length_a   1.000
_cell.length_b   1.000
_cell.length_c   1.000
_cell.angle_alpha   90.00
_cell.angle_beta   90.00
_cell.angle_gamma   90.00
#
_symmetry.space_group_name_H-M   'P 1'
#
loop_
_entity.id
_entity.type
_entity.pdbx_description
1 polymer ?
#
loop_
_entity_poly.entity_id
_entity_poly.type
_entity_poly.pdbx_seq_one_letter_code
_entity_poly.pdbx_strand_id
1 'polypeptide(L)'
;MKINTKDLISGGLLVLLALVGLWLNTDHTLGDARRMGPGYMPMLVFVLLLILGALVVLVSLRSGPDALERWTNTDLTTVLLGTAAGLVVWQVLERMGVGEGNWRQVGFAFVVGLGIMAASPGWRPLALVSVCMAIFALALEPLGLVVALVLSLTVSVFADSSHTARGVLGMLVALVVMAWVIFIWQLDIRVPVWPTAF
;
A
#
# COMPACT_ATOMS: atom_id res chain seq x y z
N MET A 1 -19.07 -1.08 -31.53
CA MET A 1 -17.98 -0.63 -30.65
C MET A 1 -17.78 -1.71 -29.60
N LYS A 2 -16.62 -2.37 -29.57
CA LYS A 2 -16.28 -3.29 -28.46
C LYS A 2 -15.79 -2.37 -27.33
N ILE A 3 -16.48 -2.39 -26.20
CA ILE A 3 -16.18 -1.51 -25.06
C ILE A 3 -15.61 -2.40 -23.96
N ASN A 4 -14.45 -2.03 -23.42
CA ASN A 4 -13.93 -2.67 -22.22
C ASN A 4 -14.58 -2.08 -20.97
N THR A 5 -15.63 -2.73 -20.46
CA THR A 5 -16.38 -2.24 -19.29
C THR A 5 -15.49 -2.08 -18.04
N LYS A 6 -14.49 -2.96 -17.83
CA LYS A 6 -13.57 -2.85 -16.69
C LYS A 6 -12.76 -1.56 -16.74
N ASP A 7 -12.14 -1.30 -17.87
CA ASP A 7 -11.31 -0.11 -18.09
C ASP A 7 -12.16 1.17 -18.11
N LEU A 8 -13.39 1.08 -18.60
CA LEU A 8 -14.29 2.23 -18.64
C LEU A 8 -14.66 2.68 -17.22
N ILE A 9 -14.97 1.73 -16.35
CA ILE A 9 -15.35 2.02 -14.96
C ILE A 9 -14.13 2.44 -14.15
N SER A 10 -12.98 1.78 -14.29
CA SER A 10 -11.76 2.19 -13.59
C SER A 10 -11.30 3.57 -14.04
N GLY A 11 -11.27 3.85 -15.35
CA GLY A 11 -10.97 5.18 -15.89
C GLY A 11 -11.96 6.25 -15.44
N GLY A 12 -13.26 5.93 -15.44
CA GLY A 12 -14.32 6.81 -14.95
C GLY A 12 -14.16 7.14 -13.45
N LEU A 13 -13.83 6.15 -12.62
CA LEU A 13 -13.53 6.36 -11.20
C LEU A 13 -12.30 7.24 -10.99
N LEU A 14 -11.24 7.06 -11.77
CA LEU A 14 -10.03 7.90 -11.70
C LEU A 14 -10.35 9.35 -12.07
N VAL A 15 -11.16 9.58 -13.12
CA VAL A 15 -11.63 10.92 -13.50
C VAL A 15 -12.47 11.53 -12.39
N LEU A 16 -13.41 10.78 -11.82
CA LEU A 16 -14.25 11.26 -10.72
C LEU A 16 -13.42 11.66 -9.50
N LEU A 17 -12.48 10.81 -9.08
CA LEU A 17 -11.58 11.09 -7.96
C LEU A 17 -10.74 12.35 -8.23
N ALA A 18 -10.22 12.49 -9.45
CA ALA A 18 -9.45 13.66 -9.85
C ALA A 18 -10.28 14.95 -9.82
N LEU A 19 -11.52 14.91 -10.30
CA LEU A 19 -12.42 16.07 -10.28
C LEU A 19 -12.77 16.49 -8.85
N VAL A 20 -13.09 15.52 -7.98
CA VAL A 20 -13.34 15.79 -6.55
C VAL A 20 -12.08 16.35 -5.88
N GLY A 21 -10.91 15.77 -6.16
CA GLY A 21 -9.64 16.25 -5.63
C GLY A 21 -9.29 17.65 -6.08
N LEU A 22 -9.47 17.98 -7.36
CA LEU A 22 -9.26 19.33 -7.90
C LEU A 22 -10.24 20.33 -7.30
N TRP A 23 -11.50 19.92 -7.09
CA TRP A 23 -12.50 20.75 -6.42
C TRP A 23 -12.12 21.04 -4.97
N LEU A 24 -11.71 20.03 -4.19
CA LEU A 24 -11.23 20.25 -2.81
C LEU A 24 -9.95 21.09 -2.76
N ASN A 25 -9.12 21.03 -3.79
CA ASN A 25 -7.89 21.78 -3.86
C ASN A 25 -8.09 23.28 -4.19
N THR A 26 -9.29 23.72 -4.58
CA THR A 26 -9.54 25.15 -4.83
C THR A 26 -9.42 26.01 -3.58
N ASP A 27 -9.58 25.40 -2.40
CA ASP A 27 -9.48 26.08 -1.11
C ASP A 27 -8.01 26.31 -0.68
N HIS A 28 -7.04 25.81 -1.44
CA HIS A 28 -5.63 25.80 -1.07
C HIS A 28 -4.82 26.78 -1.91
N THR A 29 -3.87 27.48 -1.28
CA THR A 29 -2.97 28.39 -1.99
C THR A 29 -1.97 27.59 -2.84
N LEU A 30 -1.93 27.85 -4.15
CA LEU A 30 -1.01 27.17 -5.06
C LEU A 30 0.40 27.79 -5.07
N GLY A 31 0.52 29.10 -4.86
CA GLY A 31 1.80 29.80 -5.02
C GLY A 31 2.33 29.73 -6.46
N ASP A 32 3.64 29.86 -6.62
CA ASP A 32 4.35 29.78 -7.91
C ASP A 32 5.18 28.51 -8.01
N ALA A 33 5.57 28.10 -9.23
CA ALA A 33 6.41 26.90 -9.43
C ALA A 33 7.77 26.94 -8.68
N ARG A 34 8.25 28.14 -8.31
CA ARG A 34 9.49 28.34 -7.54
C ARG A 34 9.26 28.51 -6.03
N ARG A 35 8.01 28.71 -5.61
CA ARG A 35 7.58 28.87 -4.20
C ARG A 35 6.24 28.18 -4.06
N MET A 36 6.28 26.85 -4.16
CA MET A 36 5.09 26.00 -4.20
C MET A 36 4.32 26.11 -2.88
N GLY A 37 3.05 26.53 -2.98
CA GLY A 37 2.11 26.51 -1.87
C GLY A 37 1.58 25.09 -1.60
N PRO A 38 0.85 24.88 -0.50
CA PRO A 38 0.33 23.57 -0.11
C PRO A 38 -0.59 22.94 -1.16
N GLY A 39 -1.26 23.73 -2.01
CA GLY A 39 -2.13 23.23 -3.08
C GLY A 39 -1.43 22.87 -4.39
N TYR A 40 -0.14 23.18 -4.55
CA TYR A 40 0.56 22.96 -5.83
C TYR A 40 0.79 21.47 -6.14
N MET A 41 1.30 20.72 -5.16
CA MET A 41 1.56 19.28 -5.31
C MET A 41 0.26 18.48 -5.54
N PRO A 42 -0.79 18.66 -4.70
CA PRO A 42 -2.08 18.00 -4.94
C PRO A 42 -2.67 18.35 -6.31
N MET A 43 -2.58 19.61 -6.76
CA MET A 43 -3.04 20.01 -8.09
C MET A 43 -2.38 19.19 -9.19
N LEU A 44 -1.04 19.08 -9.18
CA LEU A 44 -0.31 18.29 -10.19
C LEU A 44 -0.74 16.83 -10.18
N VAL A 45 -0.85 16.21 -9.00
CA VAL A 45 -1.26 14.81 -8.87
C VAL A 45 -2.67 14.62 -9.44
N PHE A 46 -3.64 15.47 -9.10
CA PHE A 46 -4.99 15.32 -9.60
C PHE A 46 -5.13 15.67 -11.09
N VAL A 47 -4.35 16.62 -11.62
CA VAL A 47 -4.31 16.89 -13.07
C VAL A 47 -3.73 15.69 -13.81
N LEU A 48 -2.63 15.12 -13.35
CA LEU A 48 -2.05 13.91 -13.95
C LEU A 48 -3.02 12.73 -13.87
N LEU A 49 -3.71 12.56 -12.73
CA LEU A 49 -4.72 11.54 -12.54
C LEU A 49 -5.91 11.74 -13.50
N LEU A 50 -6.35 12.99 -13.71
CA LEU A 50 -7.41 13.33 -14.64
C LEU A 50 -7.03 12.97 -16.07
N ILE A 51 -5.80 13.31 -16.48
CA ILE A 51 -5.25 12.99 -17.82
C ILE A 51 -5.18 11.47 -18.01
N LEU A 52 -4.63 10.75 -17.03
CA LEU A 52 -4.52 9.29 -17.09
C LEU A 52 -5.90 8.62 -17.13
N GLY A 53 -6.83 9.04 -16.27
CA GLY A 53 -8.20 8.54 -16.25
C GLY A 53 -8.93 8.79 -17.58
N ALA A 54 -8.80 9.99 -18.14
CA ALA A 54 -9.36 10.33 -19.44
C ALA A 54 -8.75 9.49 -20.57
N LEU A 55 -7.44 9.24 -20.54
CA LEU A 55 -6.76 8.35 -21.49
C LEU A 55 -7.29 6.91 -21.37
N VAL A 56 -7.43 6.37 -20.17
CA VAL A 56 -7.97 5.02 -19.94
C VAL A 56 -9.40 4.90 -20.47
N VAL A 57 -10.26 5.90 -20.20
CA VAL A 57 -11.62 5.96 -20.75
C VAL A 57 -11.57 5.97 -22.27
N LEU A 58 -10.72 6.79 -22.88
CA LEU A 58 -10.62 6.91 -24.33
C LEU A 58 -10.09 5.62 -25.00
N VAL A 59 -9.13 4.94 -24.37
CA VAL A 59 -8.59 3.65 -24.83
C VAL A 59 -9.62 2.53 -24.67
N SER A 60 -10.38 2.52 -23.57
CA SER A 60 -11.43 1.54 -23.30
C SER A 60 -12.50 1.46 -24.40
N LEU A 61 -12.80 2.58 -25.06
CA LEU A 61 -13.75 2.63 -26.18
C LEU A 61 -13.26 1.88 -27.43
N ARG A 62 -11.96 1.53 -27.49
CA ARG A 62 -11.32 0.81 -28.60
C ARG A 62 -10.86 -0.61 -28.23
N SER A 63 -10.78 -0.94 -26.94
CA SER A 63 -10.34 -2.25 -26.44
C SER A 63 -11.45 -3.30 -26.46
N GLY A 64 -11.08 -4.59 -26.55
CA GLY A 64 -12.02 -5.71 -26.56
C GLY A 64 -12.89 -5.80 -25.29
N PRO A 65 -13.99 -6.56 -25.33
CA PRO A 65 -14.90 -6.65 -24.19
C PRO A 65 -14.34 -7.59 -23.12
N ASP A 66 -13.85 -7.04 -22.01
CA ASP A 66 -13.63 -7.78 -20.77
C ASP A 66 -14.82 -7.54 -19.84
N ALA A 67 -15.56 -8.60 -19.53
CA ALA A 67 -16.70 -8.52 -18.61
C ALA A 67 -16.22 -8.31 -17.17
N LEU A 68 -16.89 -7.41 -16.43
CA LEU A 68 -16.61 -7.18 -15.01
C LEU A 68 -16.62 -8.50 -14.24
N GLU A 69 -15.57 -8.70 -13.44
CA GLU A 69 -15.56 -9.79 -12.49
C GLU A 69 -16.55 -9.46 -11.37
N ARG A 70 -17.50 -10.36 -11.14
CA ARG A 70 -18.50 -10.18 -10.09
C ARG A 70 -17.83 -10.48 -8.76
N TRP A 71 -17.93 -9.54 -7.84
CA TRP A 71 -17.40 -9.75 -6.49
C TRP A 71 -18.09 -10.93 -5.85
N THR A 72 -17.30 -11.86 -5.31
CA THR A 72 -17.84 -12.94 -4.51
C THR A 72 -18.24 -12.36 -3.15
N ASN A 73 -19.33 -12.85 -2.56
CA ASN A 73 -19.77 -12.38 -1.24
C ASN A 73 -18.67 -12.50 -0.16
N THR A 74 -17.73 -13.43 -0.33
CA THR A 74 -16.54 -13.61 0.52
C THR A 74 -15.55 -12.45 0.42
N ASP A 75 -15.43 -11.84 -0.75
CA ASP A 75 -14.51 -10.71 -0.98
C ASP A 75 -15.04 -9.46 -0.29
N LEU A 76 -16.34 -9.21 -0.43
CA LEU A 76 -16.99 -8.08 0.23
C LEU A 76 -17.00 -8.22 1.76
N THR A 77 -17.29 -9.41 2.29
CA THR A 77 -17.32 -9.62 3.75
C THR A 77 -15.95 -9.48 4.37
N THR A 78 -14.89 -10.01 3.77
CA THR A 78 -13.51 -9.86 4.29
C THR A 78 -13.02 -8.42 4.23
N VAL A 79 -13.41 -7.64 3.22
CA VAL A 79 -13.12 -6.20 3.13
C VAL A 79 -13.79 -5.42 4.26
N LEU A 80 -15.08 -5.64 4.47
CA LEU A 80 -15.86 -4.97 5.52
C LEU A 80 -15.38 -5.38 6.91
N LEU A 81 -15.18 -6.69 7.13
CA LEU A 81 -14.67 -7.21 8.40
C LEU A 81 -13.25 -6.75 8.68
N GLY A 82 -12.37 -6.74 7.67
CA GLY A 82 -10.99 -6.25 7.81
C GLY A 82 -10.96 -4.76 8.15
N THR A 83 -11.77 -3.96 7.47
CA THR A 83 -11.86 -2.52 7.75
C THR A 83 -12.44 -2.26 9.15
N ALA A 84 -13.52 -2.96 9.52
CA ALA A 84 -14.12 -2.85 10.85
C ALA A 84 -13.13 -3.31 11.94
N ALA A 85 -12.44 -4.42 11.75
CA ALA A 85 -11.45 -4.93 12.70
C ALA A 85 -10.26 -4.00 12.85
N GLY A 86 -9.73 -3.44 11.74
CA GLY A 86 -8.66 -2.44 11.79
C GLY A 86 -9.07 -1.20 12.61
N LEU A 87 -10.28 -0.69 12.38
CA LEU A 87 -10.83 0.43 13.15
C LEU A 87 -11.04 0.08 14.63
N VAL A 88 -11.54 -1.11 14.94
CA VAL A 88 -11.72 -1.58 16.31
C VAL A 88 -10.37 -1.73 17.01
N VAL A 89 -9.37 -2.33 16.35
CA VAL A 89 -8.02 -2.48 16.91
C VAL A 89 -7.39 -1.13 17.21
N TRP A 90 -7.46 -0.19 16.28
CA TRP A 90 -7.03 1.18 16.52
C TRP A 90 -7.67 1.75 17.78
N GLN A 91 -9.00 1.68 17.85
CA GLN A 91 -9.82 2.21 18.93
C GLN A 91 -9.55 1.52 20.29
N VAL A 92 -9.22 0.23 20.28
CA VAL A 92 -8.88 -0.53 21.49
C VAL A 92 -7.46 -0.20 21.95
N LEU A 93 -6.49 -0.10 21.03
CA LEU A 93 -5.11 0.26 21.35
C LEU A 93 -5.00 1.67 21.93
N GLU A 94 -5.78 2.62 21.40
CA GLU A 94 -5.93 3.96 21.99
C GLU A 94 -6.48 3.88 23.41
N ARG A 95 -7.55 3.11 23.64
CA ARG A 95 -8.16 2.97 24.99
C ARG A 95 -7.25 2.28 26.00
N MET A 96 -6.37 1.38 25.54
CA MET A 96 -5.41 0.66 26.39
C MET A 96 -4.13 1.47 26.65
N GLY A 97 -4.00 2.68 26.08
CA GLY A 97 -2.81 3.51 26.22
C GLY A 97 -1.55 2.91 25.55
N VAL A 98 -1.71 1.88 24.71
CA VAL A 98 -0.58 1.16 24.10
C VAL A 98 -0.06 2.00 22.94
N GLY A 99 0.93 2.87 23.19
CA GLY A 99 1.56 3.70 22.17
C GLY A 99 0.88 5.04 21.91
N GLU A 100 0.30 5.67 22.94
CA GLU A 100 -0.26 7.03 22.85
C GLU A 100 0.73 7.99 22.19
N GLY A 101 0.26 8.70 21.15
CA GLY A 101 1.08 9.65 20.37
C GLY A 101 2.07 9.01 19.41
N ASN A 102 2.09 7.67 19.26
CA ASN A 102 3.00 6.96 18.39
C ASN A 102 2.29 6.33 17.18
N TRP A 103 2.86 6.49 16.00
CA TRP A 103 2.36 5.92 14.73
C TRP A 103 2.29 4.39 14.73
N ARG A 104 2.90 3.72 15.71
CA ARG A 104 2.83 2.26 15.88
C ARG A 104 1.40 1.72 16.03
N GLN A 105 0.50 2.45 16.69
CA GLN A 105 -0.91 2.06 16.81
C GLN A 105 -1.57 1.90 15.44
N VAL A 106 -1.27 2.85 14.53
CA VAL A 106 -1.67 2.82 13.13
C VAL A 106 -1.19 1.54 12.47
N GLY A 107 0.12 1.26 12.58
CA GLY A 107 0.70 0.10 11.93
C GLY A 107 0.06 -1.20 12.40
N PHE A 108 -0.18 -1.40 13.70
CA PHE A 108 -0.83 -2.60 14.21
C PHE A 108 -2.28 -2.73 13.71
N ALA A 109 -3.03 -1.64 13.67
CA ALA A 109 -4.37 -1.61 13.09
C ALA A 109 -4.36 -1.98 11.60
N PHE A 110 -3.40 -1.46 10.83
CA PHE A 110 -3.21 -1.81 9.41
C PHE A 110 -2.86 -3.28 9.22
N VAL A 111 -1.94 -3.83 10.02
CA VAL A 111 -1.56 -5.25 9.95
C VAL A 111 -2.76 -6.16 10.23
N VAL A 112 -3.57 -5.85 11.24
CA VAL A 112 -4.75 -6.66 11.56
C VAL A 112 -5.84 -6.51 10.49
N GLY A 113 -6.16 -5.28 10.09
CA GLY A 113 -7.22 -5.02 9.13
C GLY A 113 -6.92 -5.62 7.75
N LEU A 114 -5.71 -5.40 7.25
CA LEU A 114 -5.26 -5.99 5.98
C LEU A 114 -5.01 -7.51 6.11
N GLY A 115 -4.56 -7.98 7.27
CA GLY A 115 -4.39 -9.41 7.53
C GLY A 115 -5.70 -10.19 7.43
N ILE A 116 -6.81 -9.61 7.90
CA ILE A 116 -8.15 -10.20 7.77
C ILE A 116 -8.64 -10.16 6.32
N MET A 117 -8.31 -9.10 5.56
CA MET A 117 -8.58 -9.05 4.11
C MET A 117 -7.81 -10.14 3.34
N ALA A 118 -6.64 -10.56 3.83
CA ALA A 118 -5.84 -11.61 3.19
C ALA A 118 -6.47 -13.01 3.23
N ALA A 119 -7.55 -13.21 4.01
CA ALA A 119 -8.30 -14.46 4.05
C ALA A 119 -9.09 -14.74 2.75
N SER A 120 -9.45 -13.70 1.98
CA SER A 120 -10.09 -13.85 0.67
C SER A 120 -9.05 -14.18 -0.42
N PRO A 121 -9.28 -15.20 -1.27
CA PRO A 121 -8.40 -15.51 -2.39
C PRO A 121 -8.22 -14.35 -3.38
N GLY A 122 -9.24 -13.52 -3.58
CA GLY A 122 -9.18 -12.37 -4.50
C GLY A 122 -8.34 -11.21 -3.97
N TRP A 123 -8.38 -10.96 -2.66
CA TRP A 123 -7.67 -9.85 -2.01
C TRP A 123 -6.31 -10.22 -1.44
N ARG A 124 -6.04 -11.52 -1.28
CA ARG A 124 -4.83 -12.06 -0.65
C ARG A 124 -3.52 -11.45 -1.16
N PRO A 125 -3.25 -11.34 -2.47
CA PRO A 125 -1.99 -10.76 -2.94
C PRO A 125 -1.83 -9.29 -2.52
N LEU A 126 -2.86 -8.48 -2.72
CA LEU A 126 -2.83 -7.05 -2.42
C LEU A 126 -2.76 -6.79 -0.91
N ALA A 127 -3.52 -7.57 -0.14
CA ALA A 127 -3.51 -7.51 1.31
C ALA A 127 -2.15 -7.91 1.89
N LEU A 128 -1.54 -9.02 1.42
CA LEU A 128 -0.25 -9.48 1.93
C LEU A 128 0.90 -8.54 1.58
N VAL A 129 0.91 -7.96 0.38
CA VAL A 129 1.91 -6.93 0.01
C VAL A 129 1.78 -5.71 0.92
N SER A 130 0.55 -5.28 1.22
CA SER A 130 0.29 -4.14 2.09
C SER A 130 0.65 -4.44 3.55
N VAL A 131 0.34 -5.65 4.06
CA VAL A 131 0.73 -6.12 5.40
C VAL A 131 2.26 -6.20 5.53
N CYS A 132 2.94 -6.70 4.51
CA CYS A 132 4.41 -6.77 4.45
C CYS A 132 5.03 -5.37 4.63
N MET A 133 4.51 -4.36 3.92
CA MET A 133 4.95 -2.97 4.07
C MET A 133 4.71 -2.42 5.49
N ALA A 134 3.53 -2.71 6.07
CA ALA A 134 3.21 -2.28 7.42
C ALA A 134 4.10 -2.95 8.48
N ILE A 135 4.39 -4.25 8.34
CA ILE A 135 5.32 -4.99 9.20
C ILE A 135 6.74 -4.43 9.08
N PHE A 136 7.21 -4.16 7.86
CA PHE A 136 8.51 -3.55 7.65
C PHE A 136 8.62 -2.20 8.36
N ALA A 137 7.64 -1.32 8.16
CA ALA A 137 7.60 -0.03 8.84
C ALA A 137 7.70 -0.22 10.36
N LEU A 138 6.78 -1.00 10.95
CA LEU A 138 6.73 -1.28 12.40
C LEU A 138 8.03 -1.88 12.96
N ALA A 139 8.68 -2.76 12.21
CA ALA A 139 9.87 -3.48 12.65
C ALA A 139 11.17 -2.70 12.46
N LEU A 140 11.22 -1.75 11.51
CA LEU A 140 12.45 -1.03 11.17
C LEU A 140 13.02 -0.25 12.35
N GLU A 141 12.17 0.48 13.08
CA GLU A 141 12.60 1.30 14.21
C GLU A 141 13.04 0.49 15.46
N PRO A 142 12.32 -0.56 15.92
CA PRO A 142 12.73 -1.35 17.08
C PRO A 142 13.72 -2.50 16.79
N LEU A 143 13.58 -3.19 15.66
CA LEU A 143 14.32 -4.42 15.36
C LEU A 143 15.46 -4.21 14.36
N GLY A 144 15.51 -3.04 13.74
CA GLY A 144 16.51 -2.70 12.73
C GLY A 144 16.23 -3.31 11.35
N LEU A 145 17.05 -2.90 10.38
CA LEU A 145 16.89 -3.19 8.96
C LEU A 145 16.87 -4.69 8.64
N VAL A 146 17.82 -5.46 9.18
CA VAL A 146 17.97 -6.88 8.82
C VAL A 146 16.75 -7.67 9.25
N VAL A 147 16.31 -7.50 10.50
CA VAL A 147 15.16 -8.22 11.04
C VAL A 147 13.86 -7.79 10.34
N ALA A 148 13.69 -6.50 10.07
CA ALA A 148 12.55 -5.99 9.33
C ALA A 148 12.45 -6.59 7.92
N LEU A 149 13.58 -6.71 7.21
CA LEU A 149 13.65 -7.35 5.90
C LEU A 149 13.33 -8.85 5.98
N VAL A 150 13.89 -9.57 6.94
CA VAL A 150 13.59 -11.00 7.11
C VAL A 150 12.10 -11.23 7.40
N LEU A 151 11.49 -10.45 8.29
CA LEU A 151 10.07 -10.56 8.63
C LEU A 151 9.16 -10.27 7.42
N SER A 152 9.40 -9.15 6.75
CA SER A 152 8.62 -8.72 5.58
C SER A 152 8.73 -9.73 4.42
N LEU A 153 9.94 -10.21 4.12
CA LEU A 153 10.15 -11.24 3.10
C LEU A 153 9.49 -12.57 3.47
N THR A 154 9.54 -12.98 4.74
CA THR A 154 8.86 -14.20 5.20
C THR A 154 7.35 -14.12 4.98
N VAL A 155 6.74 -12.98 5.30
CA VAL A 155 5.30 -12.75 5.06
C VAL A 155 4.98 -12.73 3.56
N SER A 156 5.87 -12.17 2.74
CA SER A 156 5.71 -12.15 1.29
C SER A 156 5.73 -13.54 0.65
N VAL A 157 6.47 -14.50 1.20
CA VAL A 157 6.53 -15.88 0.67
C VAL A 157 5.17 -16.56 0.76
N PHE A 158 4.37 -16.24 1.79
CA PHE A 158 3.01 -16.78 1.92
C PHE A 158 2.01 -16.22 0.89
N ALA A 159 2.40 -15.22 0.10
CA ALA A 159 1.56 -14.63 -0.93
C ALA A 159 1.44 -15.48 -2.19
N ASP A 160 2.42 -16.35 -2.47
CA ASP A 160 2.37 -17.23 -3.64
C ASP A 160 2.83 -18.66 -3.28
N SER A 161 2.06 -19.63 -3.75
CA SER A 161 2.20 -21.05 -3.45
C SER A 161 3.22 -21.79 -4.32
N SER A 162 3.82 -21.15 -5.31
CA SER A 162 4.69 -21.79 -6.31
C SER A 162 6.18 -21.90 -5.93
N HIS A 163 6.53 -21.55 -4.69
CA HIS A 163 7.93 -21.38 -4.28
C HIS A 163 8.63 -22.66 -3.79
N THR A 164 9.88 -22.85 -4.25
CA THR A 164 10.79 -23.85 -3.67
C THR A 164 11.53 -23.25 -2.47
N ALA A 165 11.54 -23.93 -1.32
CA ALA A 165 12.14 -23.43 -0.07
C ALA A 165 13.61 -22.98 -0.21
N ARG A 166 14.40 -23.67 -1.06
CA ARG A 166 15.80 -23.29 -1.34
C ARG A 166 15.92 -22.00 -2.16
N GLY A 167 15.01 -21.78 -3.11
CA GLY A 167 14.99 -20.57 -3.92
C GLY A 167 14.62 -19.33 -3.10
N VAL A 168 13.63 -19.48 -2.20
CA VAL A 168 13.23 -18.43 -1.26
C VAL A 168 14.38 -18.03 -0.34
N LEU A 169 15.07 -19.01 0.26
CA LEU A 169 16.22 -18.72 1.13
C LEU A 169 17.34 -18.00 0.38
N GLY A 170 17.64 -18.42 -0.85
CA GLY A 170 18.65 -17.76 -1.69
C GLY A 170 18.28 -16.30 -1.99
N MET A 171 17.03 -16.06 -2.39
CA MET A 171 16.52 -14.71 -2.66
C MET A 171 16.50 -13.83 -1.42
N LEU A 172 16.09 -14.38 -0.27
CA LEU A 172 16.07 -13.67 1.01
C LEU A 172 17.47 -13.23 1.42
N VAL A 173 18.45 -14.16 1.40
CA VAL A 173 19.84 -13.85 1.73
C VAL A 173 20.41 -12.82 0.77
N ALA A 174 20.20 -13.00 -0.54
CA ALA A 174 20.70 -12.06 -1.55
C ALA A 174 20.13 -10.65 -1.35
N LEU A 175 18.82 -10.53 -1.09
CA LEU A 175 18.18 -9.23 -0.91
C LEU A 175 18.63 -8.53 0.38
N VAL A 176 18.77 -9.28 1.48
CA VAL A 176 19.27 -8.74 2.75
C VAL A 176 20.71 -8.25 2.61
N VAL A 177 21.59 -9.04 1.97
CA VAL A 177 22.98 -8.64 1.71
C VAL A 177 23.03 -7.41 0.81
N MET A 178 22.25 -7.38 -0.27
CA MET A 178 22.19 -6.24 -1.18
C MET A 178 21.73 -4.96 -0.46
N ALA A 179 20.67 -5.05 0.34
CA ALA A 179 20.17 -3.91 1.11
C ALA A 179 21.20 -3.41 2.12
N TRP A 180 21.88 -4.33 2.82
CA TRP A 180 22.95 -3.99 3.76
C TRP A 180 24.10 -3.23 3.07
N VAL A 181 24.56 -3.71 1.90
CA VAL A 181 25.61 -3.05 1.10
C VAL A 181 25.18 -1.65 0.67
N ILE A 182 23.96 -1.51 0.14
CA ILE A 182 23.48 -0.20 -0.34
C ILE A 182 23.35 0.80 0.81
N PHE A 183 22.70 0.43 1.91
CA PHE A 183 22.39 1.41 2.96
C PHE A 183 23.59 1.79 3.82
N ILE A 184 24.47 0.85 4.12
CA ILE A 184 25.60 1.08 5.02
C ILE A 184 26.83 1.48 4.25
N TRP A 185 27.18 0.73 3.20
CA TRP A 185 28.44 0.93 2.48
C TRP A 185 28.32 2.01 1.40
N GLN A 186 27.21 2.05 0.66
CA GLN A 186 27.05 3.00 -0.45
C GLN A 186 26.49 4.37 -0.02
N LEU A 187 25.48 4.37 0.85
CA LEU A 187 24.75 5.60 1.20
C LEU A 187 25.20 6.24 2.52
N ASP A 188 25.99 5.54 3.35
CA ASP A 188 26.42 5.97 4.69
C ASP A 188 25.28 6.53 5.56
N ILE A 189 24.06 6.01 5.36
CA ILE A 189 22.88 6.43 6.14
C ILE A 189 22.88 5.65 7.44
N ARG A 190 22.72 6.38 8.55
CA ARG A 190 22.59 5.81 9.90
C ARG A 190 21.19 5.22 10.11
N VAL A 191 20.93 4.07 9.52
CA VAL A 191 19.78 3.23 9.86
C VAL A 191 20.16 2.19 10.91
N PRO A 192 19.30 1.91 11.91
CA PRO A 192 19.56 0.83 12.87
C PRO A 192 19.57 -0.49 12.12
N VAL A 193 20.72 -1.18 12.11
CA VAL A 193 20.89 -2.46 11.38
C VAL A 193 20.51 -3.66 12.23
N TRP A 194 20.74 -3.54 13.54
CA TRP A 194 20.47 -4.54 14.56
C TRP A 194 19.38 -4.02 15.50
N PRO A 195 18.71 -4.91 16.25
CA PRO A 195 17.72 -4.51 17.23
C PRO A 195 18.32 -3.53 18.23
N THR A 196 17.67 -2.38 18.37
CA THR A 196 18.02 -1.35 19.36
C THR A 196 17.24 -1.56 20.66
N ALA A 197 16.57 -2.72 20.81
CA ALA A 197 15.95 -3.16 22.04
C ALA A 197 17.00 -3.54 23.09
N PHE A 198 17.82 -2.56 23.48
CA PHE A 198 18.57 -2.44 24.73
C PHE A 198 18.75 -0.95 25.06
#